data_AF-A0A956BE96-F1
#
_entry.id   AF-A0A956BE96-F1
#
_cell.length_a   1.000
_cell.length_b   1.000
_cell.length_c   1.000
_cell.angle_alpha   90.00
_cell.angle_beta   90.00
_cell.angle_gamma   90.00
#
_symmetry.space_group_name_H-M   'P 1'
#
loop_
_entity.id
_entity.type
_entity.pdbx_description
1 polymer ?
#
loop_
_entity_poly.entity_id
_entity_poly.type
_entity_poly.pdbx_seq_one_letter_code
_entity_poly.pdbx_strand_id
1 'polypeptide(L)'
;ARGVDGVGACRQFGTVQCDGRRLLCDATALTPEPEQCNTVDDDCDGETDEAFPLGQPCTEGLGRCRTEGRWICNEATGGAKCDRQIPSPRAEVCDGVDQDCDGRVDEDFQVGQPCQKEVGACVTQGVFACQNNQAICTAPEPDGDGDGFGCDTDCDDTNPSASPAGVEVCGDGIDNDCSGAADDLAECDCVERYRGDHRYLVCPRGRPWFDARAWCAAYGADLIVIGSAAEGNWAIEQAQQIRDEEYWIGLTDLAEEGVFVWVDGSPLGYRNWDRNEPNDAGAGEGTENCVHYNTEQNPDWNDQGCGSAFGALCEDRCEPGTDADGDGVPGCGQDCDDGNPAIGAQCP
;
A
#
# COMPACT_ATOMS: atom_id res chain seq x y z
N ALA A 1 3.16 100.02 4.63
CA ALA A 1 3.86 98.74 4.87
C ALA A 1 3.05 97.62 4.24
N ARG A 2 3.63 96.46 3.91
CA ARG A 2 2.84 95.28 3.49
C ARG A 2 2.28 94.61 4.74
N GLY A 3 0.99 94.30 4.73
CA GLY A 3 0.30 93.58 5.80
C GLY A 3 -0.20 92.24 5.26
N VAL A 4 -0.49 91.32 6.16
CA VAL A 4 -1.10 90.02 5.86
C VAL A 4 -2.30 89.85 6.78
N ASP A 5 -3.39 89.33 6.24
CA ASP A 5 -4.56 88.85 6.99
C ASP A 5 -4.80 87.37 6.64
N GLY A 6 -5.22 86.57 7.62
CA GLY A 6 -5.37 85.11 7.50
C GLY A 6 -4.13 84.27 7.85
N VAL A 7 -4.32 82.96 7.96
CA VAL A 7 -3.31 81.92 8.22
C VAL A 7 -3.33 80.92 7.04
N GLY A 8 -2.29 80.12 6.87
CA GLY A 8 -2.28 79.08 5.83
C GLY A 8 -2.55 79.57 4.41
N ALA A 9 -3.39 78.80 3.70
CA ALA A 9 -3.91 79.09 2.37
C ALA A 9 -4.77 80.36 2.31
N CYS A 10 -5.37 80.78 3.43
CA CYS A 10 -6.25 81.95 3.46
C CYS A 10 -5.51 83.28 3.46
N ARG A 11 -4.17 83.28 3.55
CA ARG A 11 -3.36 84.50 3.63
C ARG A 11 -3.57 85.41 2.43
N GLN A 12 -4.01 86.64 2.70
CA GLN A 12 -4.12 87.72 1.72
C GLN A 12 -3.20 88.87 2.07
N PHE A 13 -2.51 89.40 1.05
CA PHE A 13 -1.60 90.53 1.21
C PHE A 13 -2.28 91.84 0.89
N GLY A 14 -2.16 92.79 1.81
CA GLY A 14 -2.71 94.13 1.67
C GLY A 14 -1.71 95.22 2.00
N THR A 15 -2.18 96.46 1.92
CA THR A 15 -1.46 97.63 2.38
C THR A 15 -1.86 97.92 3.83
N VAL A 16 -0.88 98.08 4.69
CA VAL A 16 -1.11 98.52 6.06
C VAL A 16 -1.53 99.99 6.06
N GLN A 17 -2.75 100.25 6.50
CA GLN A 17 -3.33 101.59 6.66
C GLN A 17 -3.41 101.97 8.15
N CYS A 18 -3.32 103.27 8.45
CA CYS A 18 -3.38 103.80 9.82
C CYS A 18 -4.74 104.45 10.06
N ASP A 19 -5.57 103.85 10.92
CA ASP A 19 -6.90 104.37 11.30
C ASP A 19 -6.81 105.29 12.54
N GLY A 20 -5.76 106.12 12.60
CA GLY A 20 -5.55 107.11 13.66
C GLY A 20 -5.15 106.57 15.05
N ARG A 21 -5.25 105.26 15.33
CA ARG A 21 -4.83 104.64 16.61
C ARG A 21 -4.15 103.27 16.51
N ARG A 22 -4.32 102.56 15.40
CA ARG A 22 -3.76 101.21 15.14
C ARG A 22 -3.47 101.03 13.65
N LEU A 23 -2.54 100.13 13.34
CA LEU A 23 -2.22 99.69 11.99
C LEU A 23 -3.15 98.52 11.64
N LEU A 24 -3.92 98.64 10.55
CA LEU A 24 -4.80 97.58 10.04
C LEU A 24 -4.39 97.22 8.61
N CYS A 25 -4.45 95.93 8.27
CA CYS A 25 -4.31 95.48 6.89
C CYS A 25 -5.66 95.66 6.17
N ASP A 26 -5.66 96.16 4.94
CA ASP A 26 -6.87 96.31 4.11
C ASP A 26 -7.22 95.05 3.30
N ALA A 27 -6.47 93.96 3.48
CA ALA A 27 -6.78 92.65 2.91
C ALA A 27 -7.83 91.93 3.77
N THR A 28 -8.67 91.13 3.12
CA THR A 28 -9.61 90.21 3.77
C THR A 28 -9.14 88.80 3.50
N ALA A 29 -8.91 87.99 4.53
CA ALA A 29 -8.58 86.58 4.39
C ALA A 29 -9.62 85.82 3.51
N LEU A 30 -9.16 84.79 2.80
CA LEU A 30 -10.08 83.88 2.10
C LEU A 30 -10.92 83.08 3.10
N THR A 31 -12.05 82.54 2.64
CA THR A 31 -12.87 81.64 3.46
C THR A 31 -12.14 80.33 3.69
N PRO A 32 -12.09 79.82 4.93
CA PRO A 32 -11.66 78.46 5.25
C PRO A 32 -12.41 77.43 4.42
N GLU A 33 -11.69 76.48 3.86
CA GLU A 33 -12.24 75.29 3.22
C GLU A 33 -11.92 74.06 4.07
N PRO A 34 -12.65 72.92 3.94
CA PRO A 34 -12.30 71.71 4.66
C PRO A 34 -10.89 71.21 4.29
N GLU A 35 -10.14 70.77 5.31
CA GLU A 35 -8.80 70.18 5.14
C GLU A 35 -8.77 69.09 4.07
N GLN A 36 -7.82 69.24 3.15
CA GLN A 36 -7.40 68.19 2.24
C GLN A 36 -5.97 67.80 2.59
N CYS A 37 -5.67 66.51 2.59
CA CYS A 37 -4.33 66.01 2.89
C CYS A 37 -3.35 66.38 1.77
N ASN A 38 -2.84 67.60 1.80
CA ASN A 38 -2.07 68.22 0.72
C ASN A 38 -0.90 69.07 1.25
N THR A 39 -0.59 69.02 2.56
CA THR A 39 0.46 69.79 3.23
C THR A 39 0.21 71.30 3.27
N VAL A 40 -1.04 71.71 3.06
CA VAL A 40 -1.51 73.08 3.15
C VAL A 40 -2.62 73.17 4.19
N ASP A 41 -2.50 74.17 5.04
CA ASP A 41 -3.53 74.64 5.98
C ASP A 41 -4.70 75.27 5.18
N ASP A 42 -5.69 74.44 4.83
CA ASP A 42 -6.84 74.79 3.97
C ASP A 42 -7.99 75.40 4.80
N ASP A 43 -8.12 75.01 6.07
CA ASP A 43 -9.10 75.53 7.01
C ASP A 43 -8.60 76.74 7.84
N CYS A 44 -7.30 77.04 7.70
CA CYS A 44 -6.67 78.25 8.17
C CYS A 44 -6.67 78.42 9.69
N ASP A 45 -6.65 77.31 10.42
CA ASP A 45 -6.55 77.27 11.87
C ASP A 45 -5.09 77.36 12.39
N GLY A 46 -4.11 77.15 11.50
CA GLY A 46 -2.68 77.26 11.75
C GLY A 46 -1.95 75.94 11.97
N GLU A 47 -2.64 74.80 11.92
CA GLU A 47 -2.04 73.47 11.76
C GLU A 47 -2.06 73.06 10.28
N THR A 48 -1.70 71.83 9.95
CA THR A 48 -1.65 71.39 8.55
C THR A 48 -2.06 69.93 8.50
N ASP A 49 -3.09 69.62 7.74
CA ASP A 49 -3.66 68.28 7.58
C ASP A 49 -4.09 67.62 8.93
N GLU A 50 -4.45 68.42 9.94
CA GLU A 50 -4.76 67.95 11.31
C GLU A 50 -6.10 67.21 11.41
N ALA A 51 -6.96 67.34 10.40
CA ALA A 51 -8.14 66.49 10.22
C ALA A 51 -7.81 65.01 9.93
N PHE A 52 -6.55 64.67 9.66
CA PHE A 52 -6.09 63.32 9.31
C PHE A 52 -5.16 62.72 10.37
N PRO A 53 -5.19 61.39 10.61
CA PRO A 53 -4.39 60.73 11.64
C PRO A 53 -2.91 60.54 11.23
N LEU A 54 -2.30 61.51 10.56
CA LEU A 54 -0.96 61.39 9.97
C LEU A 54 0.09 60.98 11.01
N GLY A 55 0.94 60.04 10.61
CA GLY A 55 1.98 59.48 11.47
C GLY A 55 1.49 58.52 12.55
N GLN A 56 0.18 58.38 12.79
CA GLN A 56 -0.35 57.34 13.68
C GLN A 56 -0.20 55.95 13.02
N PRO A 57 -0.10 54.87 13.82
CA PRO A 57 -0.04 53.52 13.26
C PRO A 57 -1.35 53.17 12.53
N CYS A 58 -1.23 52.56 11.36
CA CYS A 58 -2.31 51.91 10.64
C CYS A 58 -2.05 50.41 10.53
N THR A 59 -3.14 49.64 10.40
CA THR A 59 -3.09 48.20 10.13
C THR A 59 -4.05 47.91 8.99
N GLU A 60 -3.55 47.27 7.93
CA GLU A 60 -4.33 46.86 6.76
C GLU A 60 -4.18 45.35 6.56
N GLY A 61 -5.26 44.68 6.17
CA GLY A 61 -5.32 43.22 5.98
C GLY A 61 -5.75 42.42 7.23
N LEU A 62 -6.03 41.13 7.02
CA LEU A 62 -6.42 40.18 8.05
C LEU A 62 -5.36 39.06 8.16
N GLY A 63 -5.38 38.32 9.27
CA GLY A 63 -4.54 37.13 9.45
C GLY A 63 -3.03 37.39 9.31
N ARG A 64 -2.34 36.51 8.57
CA ARG A 64 -0.90 36.64 8.28
C ARG A 64 -0.58 37.69 7.22
N CYS A 65 -1.56 38.11 6.43
CA CYS A 65 -1.42 39.21 5.48
C CYS A 65 -1.53 40.60 6.12
N ARG A 66 -1.72 40.65 7.44
CA ARG A 66 -1.73 41.89 8.22
C ARG A 66 -0.41 42.65 8.02
N THR A 67 -0.54 43.88 7.56
CA THR A 67 0.57 44.82 7.44
C THR A 67 0.42 45.96 8.44
N GLU A 68 1.53 46.39 9.02
CA GLU A 68 1.60 47.53 9.92
C GLU A 68 2.36 48.67 9.24
N GLY A 69 1.80 49.87 9.31
CA GLY A 69 2.33 51.07 8.66
C GLY A 69 2.01 52.34 9.43
N ARG A 70 2.16 53.48 8.77
CA ARG A 70 1.72 54.79 9.25
C ARG A 70 0.80 55.47 8.25
N TRP A 71 -0.14 56.25 8.77
CA TRP A 71 -0.99 57.11 7.94
C TRP A 71 -0.16 58.22 7.27
N ILE A 72 -0.34 58.35 5.94
CA ILE A 72 0.28 59.35 5.07
C ILE A 72 -0.77 59.99 4.16
N CYS A 73 -0.46 61.13 3.55
CA CYS A 73 -1.35 61.72 2.56
C CYS A 73 -1.44 60.88 1.27
N ASN A 74 -2.66 60.82 0.73
CA ASN A 74 -2.97 60.28 -0.57
C ASN A 74 -3.21 61.44 -1.55
N GLU A 75 -2.14 61.82 -2.26
CA GLU A 75 -2.15 62.91 -3.25
C GLU A 75 -3.21 62.72 -4.35
N ALA A 76 -3.67 61.49 -4.60
CA ALA A 76 -4.70 61.23 -5.61
C ALA A 76 -6.12 61.56 -5.14
N THR A 77 -6.40 61.51 -3.83
CA THR A 77 -7.76 61.68 -3.29
C THR A 77 -7.88 62.84 -2.31
N GLY A 78 -6.77 63.49 -1.92
CA GLY A 78 -6.76 64.53 -0.89
C GLY A 78 -7.13 64.00 0.52
N GLY A 79 -6.99 62.69 0.76
CA GLY A 79 -7.29 62.05 2.04
C GLY A 79 -6.09 61.28 2.58
N ALA A 80 -6.23 60.59 3.72
CA ALA A 80 -5.17 59.75 4.28
C ALA A 80 -5.21 58.30 3.77
N LYS A 81 -4.05 57.66 3.60
CA LYS A 81 -3.87 56.23 3.32
C LYS A 81 -2.77 55.63 4.19
N CYS A 82 -2.76 54.32 4.36
CA CYS A 82 -1.63 53.63 4.97
C CYS A 82 -0.43 53.58 4.00
N ASP A 83 0.79 53.79 4.50
CA ASP A 83 2.02 53.74 3.69
C ASP A 83 2.42 52.31 3.26
N ARG A 84 1.86 51.30 3.95
CA ARG A 84 2.02 49.89 3.62
C ARG A 84 0.75 49.36 2.97
N GLN A 85 0.92 48.61 1.88
CA GLN A 85 -0.15 47.88 1.21
C GLN A 85 -0.11 46.41 1.60
N ILE A 86 -1.29 45.77 1.61
CA ILE A 86 -1.43 44.31 1.74
C ILE A 86 -0.62 43.64 0.62
N PRO A 87 0.10 42.54 0.88
CA PRO A 87 0.76 41.77 -0.16
C PRO A 87 -0.21 41.39 -1.28
N SER A 88 0.26 41.27 -2.52
CA SER A 88 -0.58 40.78 -3.61
C SER A 88 -1.06 39.36 -3.32
N PRO A 89 -2.38 39.07 -3.40
CA PRO A 89 -2.93 37.73 -3.26
C PRO A 89 -2.24 36.73 -4.18
N ARG A 90 -1.96 35.54 -3.66
CA ARG A 90 -1.46 34.41 -4.43
C ARG A 90 -2.38 33.23 -4.20
N ALA A 91 -2.46 32.32 -5.16
CA ALA A 91 -3.24 31.10 -4.99
C ALA A 91 -2.72 30.32 -3.77
N GLU A 92 -3.65 29.74 -3.01
CA GLU A 92 -3.36 28.90 -1.86
C GLU A 92 -2.53 27.66 -2.27
N VAL A 93 -1.60 27.29 -1.40
CA VAL A 93 -1.06 25.93 -1.31
C VAL A 93 -1.40 25.36 0.05
N CYS A 94 -1.63 24.04 0.13
CA CYS A 94 -2.05 23.35 1.35
C CYS A 94 -0.89 23.28 2.38
N ASP A 95 -0.55 24.40 3.01
CA ASP A 95 0.61 24.54 3.92
C ASP A 95 0.26 25.17 5.27
N GLY A 96 -1.03 25.43 5.53
CA GLY A 96 -1.50 26.04 6.77
C GLY A 96 -1.29 27.55 6.83
N VAL A 97 -1.04 28.20 5.69
CA VAL A 97 -0.87 29.66 5.55
C VAL A 97 -2.03 30.23 4.73
N ASP A 98 -2.37 31.49 4.99
CA ASP A 98 -3.32 32.30 4.20
C ASP A 98 -2.48 33.15 3.23
N GLN A 99 -2.54 32.82 1.93
CA GLN A 99 -1.65 33.33 0.87
C GLN A 99 -2.39 34.26 -0.10
N ASP A 100 -3.70 34.10 -0.21
CA ASP A 100 -4.60 34.92 -0.99
C ASP A 100 -5.19 36.08 -0.17
N CYS A 101 -4.97 36.07 1.14
CA CYS A 101 -5.34 37.11 2.09
C CYS A 101 -6.86 37.30 2.25
N ASP A 102 -7.67 36.27 2.03
CA ASP A 102 -9.13 36.30 2.22
C ASP A 102 -9.56 36.10 3.69
N GLY A 103 -8.62 35.69 4.56
CA GLY A 103 -8.83 35.44 5.98
C GLY A 103 -9.18 33.99 6.34
N ARG A 104 -9.10 33.07 5.39
CA ARG A 104 -9.18 31.61 5.57
C ARG A 104 -7.82 30.99 5.24
N VAL A 105 -7.68 29.72 5.60
CA VAL A 105 -6.42 28.97 5.43
C VAL A 105 -6.77 27.71 4.67
N ASP A 106 -6.10 27.48 3.55
CA ASP A 106 -6.22 26.29 2.69
C ASP A 106 -7.67 25.97 2.24
N GLU A 107 -8.54 26.97 2.08
CA GLU A 107 -9.97 26.77 1.81
C GLU A 107 -10.28 26.18 0.43
N ASP A 108 -9.38 26.37 -0.53
CA ASP A 108 -9.45 25.75 -1.85
C ASP A 108 -9.26 24.22 -1.81
N PHE A 109 -8.77 23.67 -0.69
CA PHE A 109 -8.37 22.28 -0.53
C PHE A 109 -9.37 21.42 0.27
N GLN A 110 -10.52 21.99 0.65
CA GLN A 110 -11.58 21.30 1.39
C GLN A 110 -11.09 20.63 2.70
N VAL A 111 -10.05 21.18 3.34
CA VAL A 111 -9.46 20.60 4.55
C VAL A 111 -10.53 20.37 5.62
N GLY A 112 -10.55 19.15 6.18
CA GLY A 112 -11.55 18.71 7.16
C GLY A 112 -12.89 18.25 6.58
N GLN A 113 -13.12 18.36 5.27
CA GLN A 113 -14.29 17.77 4.61
C GLN A 113 -14.11 16.26 4.43
N PRO A 114 -15.21 15.47 4.44
CA PRO A 114 -15.14 14.04 4.24
C PRO A 114 -14.63 13.70 2.84
N CYS A 115 -13.80 12.68 2.77
CA CYS A 115 -13.30 12.09 1.53
C CYS A 115 -13.46 10.57 1.59
N GLN A 116 -13.45 9.94 0.43
CA GLN A 116 -13.48 8.48 0.29
C GLN A 116 -12.28 8.04 -0.53
N LYS A 117 -11.59 7.00 -0.08
CA LYS A 117 -10.65 6.24 -0.90
C LYS A 117 -11.37 5.02 -1.49
N GLU A 118 -10.89 4.60 -2.66
CA GLU A 118 -11.23 3.34 -3.33
C GLU A 118 -12.72 3.14 -3.68
N VAL A 119 -13.02 1.96 -4.22
CA VAL A 119 -14.35 1.57 -4.70
C VAL A 119 -14.60 0.11 -4.31
N GLY A 120 -15.79 -0.22 -3.82
CA GLY A 120 -16.17 -1.60 -3.49
C GLY A 120 -16.04 -1.92 -2.00
N ALA A 121 -15.59 -3.12 -1.66
CA ALA A 121 -15.47 -3.60 -0.28
C ALA A 121 -14.45 -2.78 0.54
N CYS A 122 -13.47 -2.20 -0.13
CA CYS A 122 -12.36 -1.44 0.46
C CYS A 122 -12.67 0.05 0.66
N VAL A 123 -13.94 0.46 0.53
CA VAL A 123 -14.31 1.88 0.67
C VAL A 123 -14.07 2.37 2.09
N THR A 124 -13.16 3.33 2.24
CA THR A 124 -12.87 3.96 3.53
C THR A 124 -13.22 5.43 3.53
N GLN A 125 -13.64 5.91 4.70
CA GLN A 125 -14.00 7.31 4.93
C GLN A 125 -12.92 7.99 5.77
N GLY A 126 -12.44 9.12 5.28
CA GLY A 126 -11.48 9.97 5.96
C GLY A 126 -11.88 11.43 5.84
N VAL A 127 -10.89 12.31 6.08
CA VAL A 127 -11.00 13.74 5.83
C VAL A 127 -9.84 14.21 4.98
N PHE A 128 -10.04 15.28 4.22
CA PHE A 128 -8.92 15.95 3.54
C PHE A 128 -8.00 16.61 4.56
N ALA A 129 -6.70 16.39 4.44
CA ALA A 129 -5.66 17.05 5.22
C ALA A 129 -4.49 17.48 4.32
N CYS A 130 -3.77 18.51 4.76
CA CYS A 130 -2.57 18.96 4.06
C CYS A 130 -1.38 18.05 4.34
N GLN A 131 -0.75 17.54 3.29
CA GLN A 131 0.55 16.88 3.35
C GLN A 131 1.37 17.26 2.12
N ASN A 132 2.61 17.71 2.33
CA ASN A 132 3.53 18.11 1.25
C ASN A 132 2.92 19.11 0.25
N ASN A 133 2.24 20.15 0.76
CA ASN A 133 1.57 21.20 -0.03
C ASN A 133 0.42 20.70 -0.92
N GLN A 134 -0.16 19.53 -0.63
CA GLN A 134 -1.30 18.96 -1.33
C GLN A 134 -2.37 18.48 -0.35
N ALA A 135 -3.63 18.52 -0.79
CA ALA A 135 -4.73 17.91 -0.07
C ALA A 135 -4.72 16.40 -0.32
N ILE A 136 -4.61 15.62 0.74
CA ILE A 136 -4.68 14.16 0.71
C ILE A 136 -5.87 13.68 1.53
N CYS A 137 -6.49 12.57 1.12
CA CYS A 137 -7.51 11.92 1.93
C CYS A 137 -6.84 11.05 2.99
N THR A 138 -7.01 11.37 4.28
CA THR A 138 -6.41 10.60 5.39
C THR A 138 -7.30 9.45 5.86
N ALA A 139 -7.99 8.80 4.92
CA ALA A 139 -8.75 7.60 5.26
C ALA A 139 -7.77 6.49 5.67
N PRO A 140 -7.99 5.82 6.82
CA PRO A 140 -7.21 4.64 7.19
C PRO A 140 -7.43 3.55 6.14
N GLU A 141 -6.40 2.76 5.86
CA GLU A 141 -6.55 1.58 5.03
C GLU A 141 -7.31 0.52 5.84
N PRO A 142 -8.41 -0.05 5.31
CA PRO A 142 -9.09 -1.14 5.95
C PRO A 142 -8.19 -2.37 5.88
N ASP A 143 -8.07 -3.03 7.02
CA ASP A 143 -7.49 -4.36 7.19
C ASP A 143 -8.67 -5.21 7.68
N GLY A 144 -9.34 -5.85 6.72
CA GLY A 144 -10.64 -6.48 6.91
C GLY A 144 -10.58 -7.75 7.75
N ASP A 145 -9.43 -8.40 7.78
CA ASP A 145 -9.23 -9.69 8.43
C ASP A 145 -8.20 -9.66 9.59
N GLY A 146 -7.49 -8.54 9.75
CA GLY A 146 -6.61 -8.22 10.87
C GLY A 146 -5.19 -8.75 10.73
N ASP A 147 -4.73 -9.10 9.53
CA ASP A 147 -3.41 -9.68 9.29
C ASP A 147 -2.28 -8.63 9.17
N GLY A 148 -2.65 -7.34 9.13
CA GLY A 148 -1.75 -6.20 9.06
C GLY A 148 -1.45 -5.70 7.65
N PHE A 149 -2.06 -6.30 6.62
CA PHE A 149 -2.08 -5.81 5.25
C PHE A 149 -3.43 -5.14 4.97
N GLY A 150 -3.38 -4.04 4.22
CA GLY A 150 -4.59 -3.37 3.76
C GLY A 150 -4.85 -3.70 2.30
N CYS A 151 -6.10 -3.55 1.88
CA CYS A 151 -6.61 -3.73 0.51
C CYS A 151 -5.75 -3.24 -0.69
N ASP A 152 -4.84 -2.28 -0.53
CA ASP A 152 -3.92 -1.84 -1.61
C ASP A 152 -2.80 -2.87 -1.88
N THR A 153 -2.50 -3.71 -0.90
CA THR A 153 -1.44 -4.73 -0.94
C THR A 153 -1.98 -6.14 -0.72
N ASP A 154 -3.10 -6.27 -0.01
CA ASP A 154 -3.81 -7.51 0.24
C ASP A 154 -4.71 -7.87 -0.96
N CYS A 155 -4.56 -9.09 -1.48
CA CYS A 155 -5.34 -9.59 -2.61
C CYS A 155 -6.69 -10.19 -2.19
N ASP A 156 -6.89 -10.55 -0.92
CA ASP A 156 -8.17 -10.91 -0.33
C ASP A 156 -8.26 -10.44 1.14
N ASP A 157 -8.66 -9.17 1.31
CA ASP A 157 -8.91 -8.45 2.59
C ASP A 157 -10.05 -9.07 3.45
N THR A 158 -10.44 -10.31 3.17
CA THR A 158 -11.36 -11.12 3.98
C THR A 158 -10.75 -12.43 4.47
N ASN A 159 -9.50 -12.72 4.10
CA ASN A 159 -8.81 -13.97 4.38
C ASN A 159 -7.35 -13.75 4.84
N PRO A 160 -7.04 -13.92 6.15
CA PRO A 160 -5.71 -13.63 6.72
C PRO A 160 -4.55 -14.46 6.16
N SER A 161 -4.86 -15.49 5.37
CA SER A 161 -3.89 -16.37 4.72
C SER A 161 -3.65 -16.02 3.26
N ALA A 162 -4.19 -14.91 2.76
CA ALA A 162 -4.10 -14.48 1.37
C ALA A 162 -3.55 -13.05 1.30
N SER A 163 -2.28 -12.89 1.69
CA SER A 163 -1.63 -11.58 1.82
C SER A 163 -0.14 -11.66 1.47
N PRO A 164 0.57 -10.53 1.30
CA PRO A 164 1.99 -10.54 0.94
C PRO A 164 2.94 -11.25 1.91
N ALA A 165 2.48 -11.60 3.11
CA ALA A 165 3.23 -12.41 4.07
C ALA A 165 2.73 -13.86 4.17
N GLY A 166 1.69 -14.21 3.42
CA GLY A 166 1.18 -15.56 3.34
C GLY A 166 2.20 -16.51 2.72
N VAL A 167 1.95 -17.80 2.96
CA VAL A 167 2.73 -18.90 2.39
C VAL A 167 1.84 -19.60 1.39
N GLU A 168 2.37 -19.87 0.20
CA GLU A 168 1.62 -20.50 -0.87
C GLU A 168 1.13 -21.92 -0.51
N VAL A 169 -0.18 -22.15 -0.68
CA VAL A 169 -0.84 -23.44 -0.42
C VAL A 169 -1.24 -24.07 -1.75
N CYS A 170 -0.43 -25.01 -2.23
CA CYS A 170 -0.65 -25.61 -3.54
C CYS A 170 -1.97 -26.40 -3.64
N GLY A 171 -2.70 -26.13 -4.70
CA GLY A 171 -3.92 -26.84 -5.11
C GLY A 171 -5.20 -26.32 -4.45
N ASP A 172 -5.15 -25.19 -3.74
CA ASP A 172 -6.36 -24.54 -3.22
C ASP A 172 -6.93 -23.49 -4.21
N GLY A 173 -6.15 -23.10 -5.21
CA GLY A 173 -6.53 -22.13 -6.25
C GLY A 173 -6.60 -20.68 -5.75
N ILE A 174 -5.99 -20.40 -4.60
CA ILE A 174 -5.87 -19.08 -3.97
C ILE A 174 -4.43 -18.58 -4.20
N ASP A 175 -4.27 -17.27 -4.36
CA ASP A 175 -2.96 -16.61 -4.35
C ASP A 175 -2.65 -16.24 -2.90
N ASN A 176 -2.05 -17.16 -2.13
CA ASN A 176 -1.94 -17.00 -0.68
C ASN A 176 -0.89 -15.94 -0.30
N ASP A 177 0.09 -15.71 -1.18
CA ASP A 177 1.20 -14.78 -0.97
C ASP A 177 1.06 -13.46 -1.77
N CYS A 178 -0.06 -13.29 -2.48
CA CYS A 178 -0.35 -12.16 -3.37
C CYS A 178 0.77 -11.84 -4.38
N SER A 179 1.51 -12.86 -4.83
CA SER A 179 2.53 -12.73 -5.88
C SER A 179 1.94 -12.44 -7.26
N GLY A 180 0.61 -12.60 -7.41
CA GLY A 180 -0.13 -12.44 -8.66
C GLY A 180 -0.30 -13.74 -9.43
N ALA A 181 0.08 -14.87 -8.84
CA ALA A 181 -0.08 -16.21 -9.40
C ALA A 181 -0.66 -17.14 -8.34
N ALA A 182 -1.90 -17.58 -8.54
CA ALA A 182 -2.45 -18.69 -7.76
C ALA A 182 -1.68 -19.98 -8.11
N ASP A 183 -1.34 -20.74 -7.08
CA ASP A 183 -0.53 -21.96 -7.10
C ASP A 183 0.87 -21.76 -7.71
N ASP A 184 1.67 -20.79 -7.21
CA ASP A 184 3.04 -20.54 -7.75
C ASP A 184 3.96 -21.76 -7.56
N LEU A 185 4.19 -22.49 -8.65
CA LEU A 185 5.06 -23.67 -8.72
C LEU A 185 6.51 -23.42 -8.26
N ALA A 186 6.96 -22.16 -8.28
CA ALA A 186 8.26 -21.78 -7.77
C ALA A 186 8.33 -21.89 -6.24
N GLU A 187 7.23 -21.57 -5.57
CA GLU A 187 7.10 -21.45 -4.12
C GLU A 187 6.30 -22.62 -3.50
N CYS A 188 5.68 -23.42 -4.36
CA CYS A 188 4.93 -24.60 -4.01
C CYS A 188 5.76 -25.70 -3.33
N ASP A 189 5.43 -25.97 -2.08
CA ASP A 189 5.98 -27.07 -1.31
C ASP A 189 5.11 -28.35 -1.40
N CYS A 190 5.54 -29.43 -0.75
CA CYS A 190 4.79 -30.67 -0.68
C CYS A 190 3.50 -30.50 0.13
N VAL A 191 2.42 -31.09 -0.35
CA VAL A 191 1.14 -31.11 0.35
C VAL A 191 0.93 -32.48 1.00
N GLU A 192 0.70 -32.48 2.31
CA GLU A 192 0.49 -33.72 3.07
C GLU A 192 -0.92 -34.31 2.88
N ARG A 193 -0.98 -35.64 2.84
CA ARG A 193 -2.21 -36.43 2.78
C ARG A 193 -2.07 -37.68 3.65
N TYR A 194 -3.16 -38.11 4.27
CA TYR A 194 -3.15 -39.25 5.19
C TYR A 194 -4.12 -40.33 4.74
N ARG A 195 -3.69 -41.59 4.75
CA ARG A 195 -4.57 -42.73 4.51
C ARG A 195 -4.08 -43.99 5.21
N GLY A 196 -4.90 -44.50 6.12
CA GLY A 196 -4.55 -45.69 6.90
C GLY A 196 -3.42 -45.40 7.86
N ASP A 197 -2.36 -46.21 7.80
CA ASP A 197 -1.13 -46.10 8.59
C ASP A 197 0.03 -45.44 7.82
N HIS A 198 -0.28 -44.70 6.75
CA HIS A 198 0.71 -44.03 5.91
C HIS A 198 0.41 -42.53 5.82
N ARG A 199 1.48 -41.74 5.80
CA ARG A 199 1.47 -40.34 5.39
C ARG A 199 2.07 -40.27 3.98
N TYR A 200 1.48 -39.43 3.16
CA TYR A 200 1.84 -39.23 1.76
C TYR A 200 2.11 -37.75 1.53
N LEU A 201 3.09 -37.46 0.68
CA LEU A 201 3.42 -36.10 0.28
C LEU A 201 3.27 -35.98 -1.22
N VAL A 202 2.45 -35.02 -1.67
CA VAL A 202 2.37 -34.65 -3.08
C VAL A 202 3.26 -33.43 -3.29
N CYS A 203 4.39 -33.61 -3.97
CA CYS A 203 5.35 -32.54 -4.23
C CYS A 203 5.28 -32.16 -5.71
N PRO A 204 4.53 -31.11 -6.11
CA PRO A 204 4.21 -30.82 -7.52
C PRO A 204 5.39 -30.26 -8.33
N ARG A 205 6.46 -29.82 -7.66
CA ARG A 205 7.63 -29.23 -8.32
C ARG A 205 8.50 -30.30 -8.99
N GLY A 206 8.69 -30.16 -10.30
CA GLY A 206 9.50 -31.03 -11.15
C GLY A 206 10.96 -31.18 -10.71
N ARG A 207 11.43 -32.43 -10.51
CA ARG A 207 12.82 -32.77 -10.13
C ARG A 207 13.27 -34.06 -10.84
N PRO A 208 14.58 -34.24 -11.12
CA PRO A 208 15.15 -35.55 -11.46
C PRO A 208 14.84 -36.61 -10.39
N TRP A 209 14.73 -37.88 -10.76
CA TRP A 209 14.28 -38.95 -9.84
C TRP A 209 15.11 -39.03 -8.56
N PHE A 210 16.44 -38.93 -8.67
CA PHE A 210 17.33 -38.94 -7.49
C PHE A 210 17.13 -37.71 -6.59
N ASP A 211 16.88 -36.55 -7.18
CA ASP A 211 16.61 -35.31 -6.44
C ASP A 211 15.22 -35.34 -5.80
N ALA A 212 14.23 -35.95 -6.47
CA ALA A 212 12.90 -36.19 -5.95
C ALA A 212 12.94 -37.13 -4.74
N ARG A 213 13.70 -38.23 -4.82
CA ARG A 213 13.91 -39.13 -3.69
C ARG A 213 14.62 -38.45 -2.52
N ALA A 214 15.66 -37.67 -2.79
CA ALA A 214 16.34 -36.89 -1.76
C ALA A 214 15.42 -35.83 -1.14
N TRP A 215 14.48 -35.28 -1.92
CA TRP A 215 13.46 -34.36 -1.43
C TRP A 215 12.48 -35.06 -0.48
N CYS A 216 11.95 -36.22 -0.84
CA CYS A 216 11.14 -37.03 0.07
C CYS A 216 11.88 -37.33 1.39
N ALA A 217 13.16 -37.68 1.30
CA ALA A 217 14.00 -37.93 2.46
C ALA A 217 14.19 -36.71 3.37
N ALA A 218 14.14 -35.48 2.83
CA ALA A 218 14.19 -34.26 3.62
C ALA A 218 12.95 -34.07 4.51
N TYR A 219 11.80 -34.64 4.12
CA TYR A 219 10.56 -34.69 4.91
C TYR A 219 10.46 -35.95 5.79
N GLY A 220 11.52 -36.77 5.84
CA GLY A 220 11.50 -38.04 6.58
C GLY A 220 10.81 -39.19 5.85
N ALA A 221 10.49 -39.03 4.56
CA ALA A 221 9.82 -40.02 3.72
C ALA A 221 10.76 -40.65 2.68
N ASP A 222 10.25 -41.55 1.85
CA ASP A 222 10.89 -42.01 0.61
C ASP A 222 9.88 -41.88 -0.55
N LEU A 223 10.29 -42.11 -1.80
CA LEU A 223 9.33 -42.20 -2.90
C LEU A 223 8.32 -43.34 -2.65
N ILE A 224 7.06 -43.12 -3.01
CA ILE A 224 5.95 -44.05 -2.75
C ILE A 224 6.21 -45.48 -3.25
N VAL A 225 5.91 -46.48 -2.42
CA VAL A 225 5.91 -47.92 -2.73
C VAL A 225 4.48 -48.42 -2.85
N ILE A 226 4.06 -48.72 -4.08
CA ILE A 226 2.65 -49.04 -4.34
C ILE A 226 2.43 -50.55 -4.25
N GLY A 227 1.81 -50.98 -3.16
CA GLY A 227 1.45 -52.38 -2.90
C GLY A 227 0.11 -52.80 -3.50
N SER A 228 -0.75 -51.87 -3.90
CA SER A 228 -2.08 -52.20 -4.44
C SER A 228 -2.67 -51.14 -5.38
N ALA A 229 -3.62 -51.55 -6.22
CA ALA A 229 -4.39 -50.63 -7.06
C ALA A 229 -5.17 -49.60 -6.24
N ALA A 230 -5.65 -49.99 -5.04
CA ALA A 230 -6.40 -49.07 -4.19
C ALA A 230 -5.53 -47.92 -3.67
N GLU A 231 -4.27 -48.21 -3.35
CA GLU A 231 -3.24 -47.23 -2.93
C GLU A 231 -2.86 -46.32 -4.08
N GLY A 232 -2.41 -46.91 -5.19
CA GLY A 232 -1.96 -46.16 -6.36
C GLY A 232 -3.03 -45.20 -6.91
N ASN A 233 -4.27 -45.69 -7.09
CA ASN A 233 -5.37 -44.85 -7.61
C ASN A 233 -5.68 -43.67 -6.70
N TRP A 234 -5.67 -43.87 -5.38
CA TRP A 234 -5.94 -42.76 -4.46
C TRP A 234 -4.79 -41.76 -4.44
N ALA A 235 -3.53 -42.22 -4.46
CA ALA A 235 -2.36 -41.34 -4.42
C ALA A 235 -2.32 -40.43 -5.66
N ILE A 236 -2.56 -40.98 -6.85
CA ILE A 236 -2.61 -40.16 -8.07
C ILE A 236 -3.83 -39.25 -8.10
N GLU A 237 -5.00 -39.67 -7.58
CA GLU A 237 -6.15 -38.78 -7.41
C GLU A 237 -5.83 -37.57 -6.51
N GLN A 238 -5.04 -37.74 -5.44
CA GLN A 238 -4.60 -36.62 -4.62
C GLN A 238 -3.64 -35.69 -5.38
N ALA A 239 -2.75 -36.27 -6.18
CA ALA A 239 -1.80 -35.52 -6.98
C ALA A 239 -2.49 -34.64 -8.02
N GLN A 240 -3.48 -35.20 -8.73
CA GLN A 240 -4.24 -34.50 -9.77
C GLN A 240 -5.10 -33.35 -9.23
N GLN A 241 -5.50 -33.39 -7.95
CA GLN A 241 -6.18 -32.27 -7.31
C GLN A 241 -5.28 -31.06 -7.09
N ILE A 242 -3.97 -31.29 -6.93
CA ILE A 242 -2.98 -30.23 -6.74
C ILE A 242 -2.45 -29.78 -8.10
N ARG A 243 -2.04 -30.73 -8.93
CA ARG A 243 -1.54 -30.47 -10.29
C ARG A 243 -1.64 -31.73 -11.13
N ASP A 244 -2.39 -31.66 -12.24
CA ASP A 244 -2.61 -32.77 -13.17
C ASP A 244 -1.40 -32.96 -14.12
N GLU A 245 -0.29 -33.43 -13.54
CA GLU A 245 0.99 -33.69 -14.22
C GLU A 245 1.60 -35.04 -13.82
N GLU A 246 2.78 -35.35 -14.36
CA GLU A 246 3.49 -36.59 -14.10
C GLU A 246 4.24 -36.54 -12.75
N TYR A 247 4.25 -37.68 -12.04
CA TYR A 247 4.88 -37.80 -10.73
C TYR A 247 5.75 -39.05 -10.63
N TRP A 248 6.97 -38.89 -10.13
CA TRP A 248 7.87 -39.98 -9.78
C TRP A 248 7.29 -40.86 -8.67
N ILE A 249 7.51 -42.17 -8.81
CA ILE A 249 7.27 -43.18 -7.79
C ILE A 249 8.56 -43.93 -7.45
N GLY A 250 8.53 -44.74 -6.40
CA GLY A 250 9.70 -45.44 -5.88
C GLY A 250 10.14 -46.67 -6.66
N LEU A 251 9.61 -46.92 -7.86
CA LEU A 251 9.97 -48.11 -8.65
C LEU A 251 11.13 -47.80 -9.60
N THR A 252 12.13 -48.69 -9.63
CA THR A 252 13.33 -48.55 -10.46
C THR A 252 13.98 -49.90 -10.75
N ASP A 253 14.66 -50.05 -11.88
CA ASP A 253 15.50 -51.21 -12.22
C ASP A 253 16.99 -50.84 -12.37
N LEU A 254 17.41 -49.69 -11.84
CA LEU A 254 18.80 -49.19 -11.81
C LEU A 254 19.84 -50.23 -11.34
N ALA A 255 19.42 -51.21 -10.52
CA ALA A 255 20.31 -52.24 -9.99
C ALA A 255 20.58 -53.36 -11.00
N GLU A 256 19.60 -53.71 -11.81
CA GLU A 256 19.65 -54.78 -12.82
C GLU A 256 18.54 -54.54 -13.86
N GLU A 257 18.95 -54.24 -15.08
CA GLU A 257 18.08 -53.97 -16.22
C GLU A 257 16.93 -54.98 -16.36
N GLY A 258 15.69 -54.47 -16.43
CA GLY A 258 14.48 -55.28 -16.53
C GLY A 258 14.04 -55.94 -15.21
N VAL A 259 14.75 -55.71 -14.11
CA VAL A 259 14.41 -56.21 -12.76
C VAL A 259 14.06 -55.03 -11.85
N PHE A 260 12.79 -54.61 -11.94
CA PHE A 260 12.24 -53.52 -11.13
C PHE A 260 12.11 -53.91 -9.65
N VAL A 261 12.61 -53.02 -8.79
CA VAL A 261 12.62 -53.11 -7.33
C VAL A 261 12.18 -51.76 -6.75
N TRP A 262 11.43 -51.79 -5.65
CA TRP A 262 11.00 -50.59 -4.96
C TRP A 262 12.14 -49.98 -4.13
N VAL A 263 12.07 -48.69 -3.82
CA VAL A 263 13.06 -47.97 -3.01
C VAL A 263 13.27 -48.54 -1.61
N ASP A 264 12.29 -49.27 -1.06
CA ASP A 264 12.36 -50.01 0.22
C ASP A 264 13.03 -51.39 0.09
N GLY A 265 13.40 -51.80 -1.13
CA GLY A 265 14.00 -53.09 -1.46
C GLY A 265 13.00 -54.23 -1.66
N SER A 266 11.69 -53.97 -1.58
CA SER A 266 10.68 -54.97 -1.84
C SER A 266 10.61 -55.30 -3.35
N PRO A 267 10.37 -56.58 -3.71
CA PRO A 267 10.25 -56.97 -5.11
C PRO A 267 8.92 -56.48 -5.70
N LEU A 268 8.90 -56.25 -7.02
CA LEU A 268 7.69 -55.83 -7.74
C LEU A 268 6.56 -56.88 -7.68
N GLY A 269 5.60 -56.68 -6.77
CA GLY A 269 4.42 -57.53 -6.58
C GLY A 269 3.20 -57.05 -7.39
N TYR A 270 2.76 -55.81 -7.14
CA TYR A 270 1.66 -55.16 -7.88
C TYR A 270 2.21 -54.43 -9.12
N ARG A 271 1.43 -54.38 -10.20
CA ARG A 271 1.84 -53.79 -11.48
C ARG A 271 0.70 -52.97 -12.06
N ASN A 272 1.02 -51.77 -12.50
CA ASN A 272 0.08 -50.88 -13.20
C ASN A 272 0.72 -50.22 -14.42
N TRP A 273 1.54 -50.96 -15.17
CA TRP A 273 2.20 -50.46 -16.37
C TRP A 273 1.21 -49.97 -17.42
N ASP A 274 1.57 -48.87 -18.05
CA ASP A 274 0.85 -48.32 -19.19
C ASP A 274 0.89 -49.27 -20.38
N ARG A 275 0.07 -48.96 -21.39
CA ARG A 275 0.03 -49.80 -22.59
C ARG A 275 1.38 -49.77 -23.33
N ASN A 276 2.00 -50.94 -23.39
CA ASN A 276 3.32 -51.22 -23.98
C ASN A 276 4.51 -50.89 -23.05
N GLU A 277 4.25 -50.60 -21.78
CA GLU A 277 5.28 -50.37 -20.78
C GLU A 277 5.61 -51.63 -19.95
N PRO A 278 6.82 -51.73 -19.38
CA PRO A 278 7.95 -50.81 -19.59
C PRO A 278 8.59 -51.02 -20.97
N ASN A 279 8.98 -49.93 -21.64
CA ASN A 279 9.42 -49.94 -23.04
C ASN A 279 10.89 -49.59 -23.26
N ASP A 280 11.58 -49.07 -22.24
CA ASP A 280 12.93 -48.53 -22.32
C ASP A 280 13.15 -47.64 -23.56
N ALA A 281 12.25 -46.67 -23.75
CA ALA A 281 12.20 -45.75 -24.87
C ALA A 281 13.34 -44.72 -24.82
N GLY A 282 14.55 -45.16 -25.15
CA GLY A 282 15.70 -44.27 -25.28
C GLY A 282 16.72 -44.68 -26.33
N ALA A 283 17.87 -43.98 -26.32
CA ALA A 283 18.93 -44.11 -27.32
C ALA A 283 19.83 -45.35 -27.13
N GLY A 284 19.33 -46.39 -26.44
CA GLY A 284 19.99 -47.67 -26.19
C GLY A 284 19.24 -48.47 -25.12
N GLU A 285 19.47 -49.79 -25.07
CA GLU A 285 18.95 -50.66 -24.00
C GLU A 285 19.48 -50.19 -22.62
N GLY A 286 18.59 -50.07 -21.63
CA GLY A 286 18.82 -49.69 -20.23
C GLY A 286 19.00 -48.21 -19.96
N THR A 287 18.26 -47.35 -20.65
CA THR A 287 18.32 -45.90 -20.47
C THR A 287 17.19 -45.34 -19.61
N GLU A 288 16.04 -46.00 -19.55
CA GLU A 288 14.88 -45.58 -18.76
C GLU A 288 14.75 -46.43 -17.50
N ASN A 289 15.41 -46.02 -16.42
CA ASN A 289 15.52 -46.85 -15.22
C ASN A 289 14.62 -46.40 -14.06
N CYS A 290 13.79 -45.38 -14.25
CA CYS A 290 13.00 -44.74 -13.19
C CYS A 290 11.54 -44.64 -13.61
N VAL A 291 10.61 -44.85 -12.69
CA VAL A 291 9.19 -44.97 -13.04
C VAL A 291 8.37 -43.79 -12.54
N HIS A 292 7.49 -43.26 -13.38
CA HIS A 292 6.51 -42.23 -13.02
C HIS A 292 5.08 -42.66 -13.34
N TYR A 293 4.13 -41.96 -12.74
CA TYR A 293 2.75 -41.91 -13.24
C TYR A 293 2.66 -41.05 -14.49
N ASN A 294 2.00 -41.57 -15.52
CA ASN A 294 1.64 -40.85 -16.74
C ASN A 294 0.21 -40.31 -16.64
N THR A 295 -0.07 -39.10 -17.14
CA THR A 295 -1.40 -38.47 -17.05
C THR A 295 -2.17 -38.39 -18.37
N GLU A 296 -1.59 -38.81 -19.51
CA GLU A 296 -2.19 -38.49 -20.82
C GLU A 296 -3.46 -39.30 -21.18
N GLN A 297 -3.69 -40.50 -20.62
CA GLN A 297 -4.82 -41.36 -21.03
C GLN A 297 -5.49 -42.15 -19.89
N ASN A 298 -4.71 -42.65 -18.94
CA ASN A 298 -5.11 -43.36 -17.73
C ASN A 298 -3.89 -43.30 -16.79
N PRO A 299 -4.04 -43.06 -15.47
CA PRO A 299 -2.90 -42.94 -14.57
C PRO A 299 -2.22 -44.30 -14.32
N ASP A 300 -1.46 -44.75 -15.31
CA ASP A 300 -0.69 -45.97 -15.34
C ASP A 300 0.81 -45.61 -15.39
N TRP A 301 1.69 -46.59 -15.20
CA TRP A 301 3.12 -46.38 -14.97
C TRP A 301 3.92 -46.42 -16.26
N ASN A 302 4.87 -45.49 -16.41
CA ASN A 302 5.84 -45.46 -17.49
C ASN A 302 7.26 -45.45 -16.92
N ASP A 303 8.15 -46.27 -17.47
CA ASP A 303 9.58 -46.11 -17.24
C ASP A 303 10.10 -44.92 -18.06
N GLN A 304 11.05 -44.19 -17.47
CA GLN A 304 11.58 -42.96 -18.04
C GLN A 304 13.02 -42.76 -17.60
N GLY A 305 13.78 -42.03 -18.41
CA GLY A 305 15.10 -41.55 -18.03
C GLY A 305 15.05 -40.78 -16.70
N CYS A 306 15.85 -41.22 -15.72
CA CYS A 306 15.89 -40.66 -14.37
C CYS A 306 16.25 -39.15 -14.30
N GLY A 307 16.73 -38.57 -15.41
CA GLY A 307 17.07 -37.15 -15.52
C GLY A 307 15.89 -36.23 -15.88
N SER A 308 14.74 -36.79 -16.25
CA SER A 308 13.51 -36.02 -16.53
C SER A 308 12.98 -35.36 -15.24
N ALA A 309 12.28 -34.23 -15.37
CA ALA A 309 11.81 -33.46 -14.23
C ALA A 309 10.31 -33.61 -14.05
N PHE A 310 9.90 -34.37 -13.02
CA PHE A 310 8.51 -34.62 -12.65
C PHE A 310 8.27 -34.34 -11.16
N GLY A 311 7.00 -34.20 -10.77
CA GLY A 311 6.65 -34.11 -9.35
C GLY A 311 7.08 -35.37 -8.59
N ALA A 312 6.98 -35.37 -7.27
CA ALA A 312 7.27 -36.54 -6.45
C ALA A 312 6.05 -36.94 -5.64
N LEU A 313 5.72 -38.23 -5.66
CA LEU A 313 4.86 -38.83 -4.64
C LEU A 313 5.75 -39.52 -3.61
N CYS A 314 5.73 -39.01 -2.39
CA CYS A 314 6.45 -39.59 -1.28
C CYS A 314 5.49 -40.34 -0.36
N GLU A 315 6.01 -41.31 0.37
CA GLU A 315 5.32 -41.92 1.50
C GLU A 315 6.28 -42.23 2.65
N ASP A 316 5.70 -42.32 3.84
CA ASP A 316 6.27 -43.03 4.96
C ASP A 316 5.19 -43.75 5.75
N ARG A 317 5.64 -44.65 6.63
CA ARG A 317 4.76 -45.23 7.63
C ARG A 317 4.60 -44.24 8.75
N CYS A 318 3.35 -43.94 9.05
CA CYS A 318 3.00 -43.23 10.25
C CYS A 318 2.98 -44.24 11.42
N GLU A 319 3.80 -44.05 12.46
CA GLU A 319 3.81 -44.96 13.62
C GLU A 319 2.57 -44.73 14.51
N PRO A 320 1.70 -45.75 14.69
CA PRO A 320 0.53 -45.59 15.55
C PRO A 320 0.95 -45.44 17.03
N GLY A 321 0.60 -44.29 17.65
CA GLY A 321 0.74 -44.07 19.09
C GLY A 321 1.95 -43.24 19.54
N THR A 322 2.67 -42.61 18.62
CA THR A 322 3.58 -41.51 18.96
C THR A 322 2.80 -40.20 19.00
N ASP A 323 2.81 -39.57 20.17
CA ASP A 323 2.37 -38.20 20.47
C ASP A 323 3.67 -37.39 20.59
N ALA A 324 4.13 -36.86 19.45
CA ALA A 324 5.49 -36.34 19.32
C ALA A 324 5.69 -35.01 20.07
N ASP A 325 4.60 -34.27 20.33
CA ASP A 325 4.57 -32.96 20.96
C ASP A 325 3.91 -32.96 22.36
N GLY A 326 3.20 -34.03 22.73
CA GLY A 326 2.73 -34.31 24.08
C GLY A 326 1.31 -33.81 24.39
N ASP A 327 0.48 -33.61 23.36
CA ASP A 327 -0.87 -33.04 23.47
C ASP A 327 -1.96 -34.10 23.77
N GLY A 328 -1.62 -35.39 23.61
CA GLY A 328 -2.50 -36.53 23.86
C GLY A 328 -3.24 -37.09 22.64
N VAL A 329 -2.96 -36.63 21.42
CA VAL A 329 -3.50 -37.15 20.15
C VAL A 329 -2.44 -38.03 19.45
N PRO A 330 -2.77 -39.25 19.01
CA PRO A 330 -1.83 -40.06 18.22
C PRO A 330 -1.61 -39.46 16.82
N GLY A 331 -0.35 -39.34 16.39
CA GLY A 331 0.07 -38.67 15.15
C GLY A 331 -0.44 -39.23 13.80
N CYS A 332 -1.30 -40.25 13.78
CA CYS A 332 -1.82 -40.80 12.52
C CYS A 332 -3.32 -40.55 12.35
N GLY A 333 -3.66 -39.68 11.39
CA GLY A 333 -5.02 -39.49 10.87
C GLY A 333 -5.96 -38.64 11.71
N GLN A 334 -5.49 -38.08 12.84
CA GLN A 334 -6.28 -37.20 13.72
C GLN A 334 -5.51 -36.01 14.30
N ASP A 335 -4.19 -35.99 14.16
CA ASP A 335 -3.33 -34.88 14.58
C ASP A 335 -3.07 -34.01 13.33
N CYS A 336 -3.56 -32.77 13.36
CA CYS A 336 -3.51 -31.85 12.23
C CYS A 336 -2.50 -30.72 12.44
N ASP A 337 -1.76 -30.72 13.57
CA ASP A 337 -0.93 -29.59 13.97
C ASP A 337 0.53 -29.91 14.29
N ASP A 338 1.02 -31.14 14.06
CA ASP A 338 2.42 -31.61 13.87
C ASP A 338 3.60 -30.71 14.35
N GLY A 339 3.44 -30.04 15.50
CA GLY A 339 4.43 -29.13 16.08
C GLY A 339 4.28 -27.62 15.76
N ASN A 340 3.19 -27.17 15.14
CA ASN A 340 2.84 -25.76 14.97
C ASN A 340 1.73 -25.30 15.93
N PRO A 341 2.06 -24.64 17.06
CA PRO A 341 1.08 -24.19 18.05
C PRO A 341 0.11 -23.09 17.56
N ALA A 342 0.25 -22.61 16.32
CA ALA A 342 -0.68 -21.67 15.70
C ALA A 342 -1.89 -22.35 15.04
N ILE A 343 -1.82 -23.65 14.73
CA ILE A 343 -2.83 -24.35 13.91
C ILE A 343 -3.83 -25.15 14.75
N GLY A 344 -3.48 -25.54 15.98
CA GLY A 344 -4.32 -26.37 16.87
C GLY A 344 -5.71 -25.82 17.24
N ALA A 345 -6.06 -24.59 16.84
CA ALA A 345 -7.40 -24.03 17.00
C ALA A 345 -8.36 -24.28 15.81
N GLN A 346 -7.89 -24.91 14.72
CA GLN A 346 -8.63 -25.03 13.45
C GLN A 346 -8.83 -26.47 12.93
N CYS A 347 -8.59 -27.52 13.74
CA CYS A 347 -9.04 -28.86 13.33
C CYS A 347 -10.60 -28.92 13.35
N PRO A 348 -11.26 -29.52 12.33
CA PRO A 348 -12.73 -29.59 12.22
C PRO A 348 -13.45 -30.32 13.35
#